data_AF-A0A068SLZ6-F1
#
_entry.id   AF-A0A068SLZ6-F1
#
_cell.length_a   1.000
_cell.length_b   1.000
_cell.length_c   1.000
_cell.angle_alpha   90.00
_cell.angle_beta   90.00
_cell.angle_gamma   90.00
#
_symmetry.space_group_name_H-M   'P 1'
#
loop_
_entity.id
_entity.type
_entity.pdbx_description
1 polymer ?
#
loop_
_entity_poly.entity_id
_entity_poly.type
_entity_poly.pdbx_seq_one_letter_code
_entity_poly.pdbx_strand_id
1 'polypeptide(L)'
;MAINAYIVENGKLISATTLNNDAPSEVDLIALLGGTSTDMAAITMGSVGKVEVNFISSQPNRRLLIGKAPYLSGPDVRPHISLTPDQAVGIAAAVEDLWKLYGGI
;
A
#
# COMPACT_ATOMS: atom_id res chain seq x y z
N MET A 1 5.56 12.32 -11.70
CA MET A 1 4.92 11.39 -12.66
C MET A 1 3.63 10.85 -12.06
N ALA A 2 2.71 10.29 -12.84
CA ALA A 2 1.50 9.66 -12.29
C ALA A 2 1.72 8.17 -11.95
N ILE A 3 1.23 7.72 -10.79
CA ILE A 3 1.33 6.33 -10.32
C ILE A 3 -0.04 5.77 -9.95
N ASN A 4 -0.23 4.46 -10.01
CA ASN A 4 -1.45 3.84 -9.53
C ASN A 4 -1.33 3.39 -8.08
N ALA A 5 -2.42 3.55 -7.35
CA ALA A 5 -2.65 3.03 -6.02
C ALA A 5 -3.90 2.17 -6.03
N TYR A 6 -3.88 1.05 -5.31
CA TYR A 6 -5.00 0.10 -5.22
C TYR A 6 -5.37 -0.09 -3.76
N ILE A 7 -6.65 0.03 -3.44
CA ILE A 7 -7.18 -0.25 -2.11
C ILE A 7 -7.88 -1.59 -2.12
N VAL A 8 -7.34 -2.53 -1.34
CA VAL A 8 -7.98 -3.82 -1.06
C VAL A 8 -8.51 -3.79 0.36
N GLU A 9 -9.76 -4.20 0.55
CA GLU A 9 -10.39 -4.28 1.84
C GLU A 9 -11.20 -5.57 1.95
N ASN A 10 -11.03 -6.31 3.04
CA ASN A 10 -11.71 -7.59 3.27
C ASN A 10 -11.60 -8.55 2.06
N GLY A 11 -10.41 -8.64 1.45
CA GLY A 11 -10.14 -9.52 0.32
C GLY A 11 -10.78 -9.09 -1.01
N LYS A 12 -11.21 -7.83 -1.15
CA LYS A 12 -11.80 -7.29 -2.38
C LYS A 12 -11.14 -5.97 -2.78
N LEU A 13 -10.96 -5.75 -4.08
CA LEU A 13 -10.54 -4.45 -4.58
C LEU A 13 -11.70 -3.45 -4.43
N ILE A 14 -11.49 -2.40 -3.66
CA ILE A 14 -12.47 -1.33 -3.41
C ILE A 14 -12.24 -0.14 -4.35
N SER A 15 -10.97 0.19 -4.60
CA SER A 15 -10.63 1.27 -5.54
C SER A 15 -9.29 1.04 -6.22
N ALA A 16 -9.18 1.57 -7.43
CA ALA A 16 -7.93 1.77 -8.15
C ALA A 16 -7.89 3.23 -8.58
N THR A 17 -6.85 3.96 -8.20
CA THR A 17 -6.76 5.40 -8.42
C THR A 17 -5.38 5.75 -8.95
N THR A 18 -5.36 6.64 -9.94
CA THR A 18 -4.12 7.25 -10.42
C THR A 18 -3.84 8.51 -9.61
N LEU A 19 -2.71 8.52 -8.90
CA LEU A 19 -2.16 9.68 -8.20
C LEU A 19 -1.29 10.46 -9.19
N ASN A 20 -1.51 11.76 -9.30
CA ASN A 20 -0.73 12.62 -10.20
C ASN A 20 0.65 13.01 -9.63
N ASN A 21 1.02 12.45 -8.49
CA ASN A 21 2.30 12.62 -7.81
C ASN A 21 2.91 11.23 -7.52
N ASP A 22 4.15 11.02 -7.94
CA ASP A 22 4.92 9.80 -7.74
C ASP A 22 5.67 9.76 -6.40
N ALA A 23 5.67 10.87 -5.67
CA ALA A 23 6.19 10.97 -4.30
C ALA A 23 5.06 11.41 -3.33
N PRO A 24 3.99 10.61 -3.15
CA PRO A 24 2.94 10.92 -2.18
C PRO A 24 3.55 11.01 -0.77
N SER A 25 3.15 12.04 -0.03
CA SER A 25 3.59 12.22 1.36
C SER A 25 2.96 11.17 2.27
N GLU A 26 3.51 11.00 3.48
CA GLU A 26 2.93 10.11 4.50
C GLU A 26 1.45 10.44 4.78
N VAL A 27 1.11 11.73 4.79
CA VAL A 27 -0.26 12.22 4.98
C VAL A 27 -1.18 11.76 3.84
N ASP A 28 -0.71 11.79 2.60
CA ASP A 28 -1.49 11.32 1.45
C ASP A 28 -1.74 9.81 1.53
N LEU A 29 -0.74 9.03 1.96
CA LEU A 29 -0.85 7.58 2.12
C LEU A 29 -1.85 7.21 3.22
N ILE A 30 -1.79 7.88 4.38
CA ILE A 30 -2.75 7.71 5.47
C ILE A 30 -4.17 8.08 5.01
N ALA A 31 -4.32 9.17 4.26
CA ALA A 31 -5.61 9.59 3.73
C ALA A 31 -6.20 8.57 2.74
N LEU A 32 -5.39 8.01 1.83
CA LEU A 32 -5.82 6.94 0.92
C LEU A 32 -6.28 5.68 1.66
N LEU A 33 -5.62 5.37 2.77
CA LEU A 33 -6.00 4.28 3.66
C LEU A 33 -7.25 4.60 4.50
N GLY A 34 -7.80 5.81 4.45
CA GLY A 34 -8.97 6.21 5.26
C GLY A 34 -8.61 6.41 6.74
N GLY A 35 -7.38 6.81 7.02
CA GLY A 35 -6.90 7.08 8.37
C GLY A 35 -7.44 8.36 8.98
N THR A 36 -7.21 8.49 10.28
CA THR A 36 -7.63 9.63 11.10
C THR A 36 -6.41 10.36 11.66
N SER A 37 -6.63 11.43 12.44
CA SER A 37 -5.55 12.21 13.05
C SER A 37 -4.71 11.43 14.08
N THR A 38 -5.12 10.22 14.47
CA THR A 38 -4.36 9.35 15.38
C THR A 38 -3.38 8.42 14.65
N ASP A 39 -3.50 8.28 13.33
CA ASP A 39 -2.59 7.47 12.54
C ASP A 39 -1.33 8.28 12.22
N MET A 40 -0.17 7.76 12.66
CA MET A 40 1.11 8.46 12.52
C MET A 40 1.89 8.07 11.27
N ALA A 41 1.63 6.87 10.72
CA ALA A 41 2.31 6.35 9.54
C ALA A 41 1.48 5.24 8.86
N ALA A 42 1.49 5.22 7.53
CA ALA A 42 1.13 4.10 6.67
C ALA A 42 2.30 3.10 6.65
N ILE A 43 2.22 2.11 7.53
CA ILE A 43 3.29 1.14 7.77
C ILE A 43 3.32 0.13 6.62
N THR A 44 4.50 -0.14 6.08
CA THR A 44 4.70 -1.24 5.14
C THR A 44 4.60 -2.59 5.84
N MET A 45 3.57 -3.36 5.49
CA MET A 45 3.39 -4.75 5.91
C MET A 45 4.36 -5.68 5.18
N GLY A 46 4.60 -5.42 3.90
CA GLY A 46 5.49 -6.23 3.09
C GLY A 46 5.58 -5.74 1.66
N SER A 47 6.41 -6.40 0.85
CA SER A 47 6.58 -6.06 -0.57
C SER A 47 6.71 -7.29 -1.45
N VAL A 48 6.19 -7.19 -2.67
CA VAL A 48 6.28 -8.21 -3.73
C VAL A 48 6.78 -7.52 -5.00
N GLY A 49 8.02 -7.81 -5.39
CA GLY A 49 8.66 -7.15 -6.54
C GLY A 49 8.73 -5.62 -6.35
N LYS A 50 8.04 -4.89 -7.23
CA LYS A 50 7.96 -3.40 -7.20
C LYS A 50 6.77 -2.87 -6.41
N VAL A 51 5.94 -3.73 -5.82
CA VAL A 51 4.75 -3.34 -5.06
C VAL A 51 5.04 -3.46 -3.57
N GLU A 52 4.65 -2.46 -2.80
CA GLU A 52 4.55 -2.56 -1.34
C GLU A 52 3.09 -2.54 -0.92
N VAL A 53 2.81 -3.21 0.20
CA VAL A 53 1.50 -3.28 0.82
C VAL A 53 1.59 -2.53 2.14
N ASN A 54 0.86 -1.42 2.25
CA ASN A 54 0.82 -0.59 3.44
C ASN A 54 -0.50 -0.75 4.18
N PHE A 55 -0.48 -0.50 5.49
CA PHE A 55 -1.64 -0.48 6.37
C PHE A 55 -1.52 0.63 7.41
N ILE A 56 -2.64 0.93 8.07
CA ILE A 56 -2.70 1.75 9.28
C ILE A 56 -3.48 1.00 10.34
N SER A 57 -3.18 1.26 11.61
CA SER A 57 -3.78 0.54 12.73
C SER A 57 -5.28 0.81 12.88
N SER A 58 -5.75 2.03 12.53
CA SER A 58 -7.17 2.37 12.61
C SER A 58 -8.05 1.64 11.58
N GLN A 59 -7.45 1.11 10.50
CA GLN A 59 -8.14 0.42 9.40
C GLN A 59 -7.58 -1.00 9.21
N PRO A 60 -7.83 -1.93 10.15
CA PRO A 60 -7.12 -3.21 10.24
C PRO A 60 -7.35 -4.14 9.05
N ASN A 61 -8.41 -3.95 8.27
CA ASN A 61 -8.76 -4.80 7.12
C ASN A 61 -8.45 -4.15 5.77
N ARG A 62 -7.88 -2.95 5.76
CA ARG A 62 -7.61 -2.18 4.54
C ARG A 62 -6.12 -2.19 4.21
N ARG A 63 -5.82 -2.38 2.94
CA ARG A 63 -4.46 -2.45 2.38
C ARG A 63 -4.34 -1.50 1.22
N LEU A 64 -3.27 -0.73 1.22
CA LEU A 64 -2.85 0.09 0.11
C LEU A 64 -1.72 -0.62 -0.62
N LEU A 65 -1.93 -0.93 -1.89
CA LEU A 65 -0.88 -1.41 -2.77
C LEU A 65 -0.41 -0.27 -3.66
N ILE A 66 0.88 0.02 -3.60
CA ILE A 66 1.50 1.12 -4.34
C ILE A 66 2.92 0.74 -4.76
N GLY A 67 3.49 1.47 -5.71
CA GLY A 67 4.90 1.32 -6.08
C GLY A 67 5.81 1.48 -4.87
N LYS A 68 6.75 0.57 -4.70
CA LYS A 68 7.67 0.51 -3.57
C LYS A 68 8.48 1.79 -3.44
N ALA A 69 8.58 2.32 -2.23
CA ALA A 69 9.42 3.48 -1.94
C ALA A 69 10.88 3.15 -2.29
N PRO A 70 11.60 4.09 -2.93
CA PRO A 70 13.03 3.93 -3.18
C PRO A 70 13.80 3.91 -1.86
N TYR A 71 14.94 3.22 -1.84
CA TYR A 71 15.81 3.17 -0.66
C TYR A 71 16.32 4.56 -0.29
N LEU A 72 16.74 4.76 0.96
CA LEU A 72 17.15 6.04 1.59
C LEU A 72 18.15 6.90 0.79
N SER A 73 18.81 6.36 -0.23
CA SER A 73 19.78 7.06 -1.10
C SER A 73 19.27 7.33 -2.53
N GLY A 74 18.00 7.04 -2.82
CA GLY A 74 17.37 7.22 -4.13
C GLY A 74 16.45 8.45 -4.20
N PRO A 75 16.08 8.90 -5.40
CA PRO A 75 15.04 9.92 -5.56
C PRO A 75 13.73 9.40 -5.00
N ASP A 76 12.95 10.20 -4.25
CA ASP A 76 11.70 9.83 -3.53
C ASP A 76 10.52 9.35 -4.42
N VAL A 77 10.79 9.03 -5.68
CA VAL A 77 9.80 8.67 -6.69
C VAL A 77 9.50 7.18 -6.67
N ARG A 78 8.22 6.85 -6.51
CA ARG A 78 7.72 5.49 -6.57
C ARG A 78 7.52 5.06 -8.04
N PRO A 79 7.81 3.80 -8.38
CA PRO A 79 7.57 3.29 -9.73
C PRO A 79 6.06 3.22 -10.01
N HIS A 80 5.66 3.48 -11.26
CA HIS A 80 4.32 3.14 -11.71
C HIS A 80 4.11 1.62 -11.69
N ILE A 81 2.97 1.18 -11.16
CA ILE A 81 2.55 -0.22 -11.15
C ILE A 81 1.21 -0.35 -11.87
N SER A 82 1.03 -1.46 -12.60
CA SER A 82 -0.24 -1.81 -13.24
C SER A 82 -0.59 -3.22 -12.83
N LEU A 83 -1.68 -3.35 -12.06
CA LEU A 83 -2.19 -4.59 -11.53
C LEU A 83 -3.62 -4.81 -12.03
N THR A 84 -3.94 -6.06 -12.37
CA THR A 84 -5.34 -6.48 -12.49
C THR A 84 -5.98 -6.56 -11.10
N PRO A 85 -7.32 -6.54 -10.99
CA PRO A 85 -8.00 -6.72 -9.70
C PRO A 85 -7.56 -7.99 -8.96
N ASP A 86 -7.46 -9.11 -9.66
CA ASP A 86 -7.04 -10.39 -9.07
C ASP A 86 -5.59 -10.35 -8.57
N GLN A 87 -4.70 -9.67 -9.30
CA GLN A 87 -3.31 -9.48 -8.85
C GLN A 87 -3.26 -8.62 -7.58
N ALA A 88 -4.02 -7.53 -7.52
CA ALA A 88 -4.05 -6.66 -6.35
C ALA A 88 -4.56 -7.41 -5.11
N VAL A 89 -5.67 -8.15 -5.24
CA VAL A 89 -6.21 -8.97 -4.14
C VAL A 89 -5.25 -10.08 -3.74
N GLY A 90 -4.66 -10.78 -4.71
CA GLY A 90 -3.72 -11.88 -4.46
C GLY A 90 -2.45 -11.44 -3.74
N ILE A 91 -1.86 -10.29 -4.13
CA ILE A 91 -0.69 -9.72 -3.46
C ILE A 91 -1.03 -9.34 -2.02
N ALA A 92 -2.16 -8.66 -1.80
CA ALA A 92 -2.59 -8.28 -0.46
C ALA A 92 -2.76 -9.51 0.45
N ALA A 93 -3.45 -10.55 -0.04
CA ALA A 93 -3.66 -11.79 0.71
C ALA A 93 -2.33 -12.50 1.03
N ALA A 94 -1.43 -12.64 0.06
CA ALA A 94 -0.14 -13.28 0.26
C ALA A 94 0.73 -12.55 1.31
N VAL A 95 0.76 -11.22 1.27
CA VAL A 95 1.49 -10.42 2.27
C VAL A 95 0.86 -10.52 3.65
N GLU A 96 -0.47 -10.49 3.75
CA GLU A 96 -1.17 -10.69 5.01
C GLU A 96 -0.92 -12.07 5.62
N ASP A 97 -0.95 -13.13 4.81
CA ASP A 97 -0.72 -14.49 5.27
C ASP A 97 0.71 -14.65 5.79
N LEU A 98 1.71 -14.09 5.09
CA LEU A 98 3.09 -14.05 5.56
C LEU A 98 3.23 -13.24 6.85
N TRP A 99 2.54 -12.09 6.95
CA TRP A 99 2.54 -11.27 8.15
C TRP A 99 1.92 -11.99 9.36
N LYS A 100 0.81 -12.72 9.16
CA LYS A 100 0.19 -13.52 10.22
C LYS A 100 1.06 -14.72 10.62
N LEU A 101 1.74 -15.33 9.65
CA LEU A 101 2.56 -16.53 9.90
C LEU A 101 3.91 -16.22 10.57
N TYR A 102 4.55 -15.11 10.19
CA TYR A 102 5.91 -14.79 10.61
C TYR A 102 6.04 -13.44 11.35
N GLY A 103 5.05 -12.57 11.25
CA GLY A 103 5.07 -11.22 11.82
C GLY A 103 4.84 -11.16 13.33
N GLY A 104 4.62 -12.32 13.97
CA GLY A 104 4.70 -12.53 15.42
C GLY A 104 4.35 -11.30 16.27
N ILE A 105 3.06 -11.11 16.54
CA ILE A 105 2.58 -10.32 17.68
C ILE A 105 1.61 -11.20 18.45
#